data_AF-A0A391P2Z6-F1
#
_entry.id   AF-A0A391P2Z6-F1
#
_cell.length_a   1.000
_cell.length_b   1.000
_cell.length_c   1.000
_cell.angle_alpha   90.00
_cell.angle_beta   90.00
_cell.angle_gamma   90.00
#
_symmetry.space_group_name_H-M   'P 1'
#
loop_
_entity.id
_entity.type
_entity.pdbx_description
1 polymer ?
#
loop_
_entity_poly.entity_id
_entity_poly.type
_entity_poly.pdbx_seq_one_letter_code
_entity_poly.pdbx_strand_id
1 'polypeptide(L)'
;GLQDREVGDGTTSVVIIAAEFLRNSAELMKAKLHPTNIIQGYTHALKKAIKFIENYLTISTEEIEEETLLNVARTSMSSKIISNQAELFARIIVDAMK
;
A
#
# COMPACT_ATOMS: atom_id res chain seq x y z
N GLY A 1 4.76 -0.18 -14.02
CA GLY A 1 5.94 -0.33 -13.11
C GLY A 1 5.92 -1.69 -12.43
N LEU A 2 6.89 -2.04 -11.58
CA LEU A 2 6.87 -3.31 -10.83
C LEU A 2 5.61 -3.45 -9.95
N GLN A 3 5.28 -2.43 -9.15
CA GLN A 3 4.07 -2.37 -8.31
C GLN A 3 2.77 -2.61 -9.11
N ASP A 4 2.72 -2.05 -10.32
CA ASP A 4 1.58 -2.18 -11.23
C ASP A 4 1.42 -3.63 -11.77
N ARG A 5 2.55 -4.32 -11.98
CA ARG A 5 2.57 -5.71 -12.45
C ARG A 5 2.30 -6.73 -11.34
N GLU A 6 2.72 -6.44 -10.11
CA GLU A 6 2.61 -7.37 -8.98
C GLU A 6 1.28 -7.21 -8.22
N VAL A 7 0.84 -5.98 -7.98
CA VAL A 7 -0.34 -5.69 -7.14
C VAL A 7 -1.41 -4.89 -7.89
N GLY A 8 -1.03 -4.00 -8.79
CA GLY A 8 -1.98 -3.20 -9.59
C GLY A 8 -2.62 -2.01 -8.86
N ASP A 9 -2.21 -1.75 -7.62
CA ASP A 9 -2.61 -0.58 -6.81
C ASP A 9 -1.42 0.03 -6.05
N GLY A 10 -1.55 1.28 -5.63
CA GLY A 10 -0.54 1.98 -4.83
C GLY A 10 0.70 2.45 -5.62
N THR A 11 0.63 2.46 -6.96
CA THR A 11 1.73 2.89 -7.83
C THR A 11 2.16 4.33 -7.59
N THR A 12 1.20 5.23 -7.33
CA THR A 12 1.49 6.61 -6.91
C THR A 12 2.13 6.65 -5.52
N SER A 13 1.57 5.91 -4.57
CA SER A 13 2.01 5.89 -3.18
C SER A 13 3.46 5.42 -3.05
N VAL A 14 3.85 4.34 -3.75
CA VAL A 14 5.22 3.81 -3.65
C VAL A 14 6.26 4.82 -4.15
N VAL A 15 5.94 5.59 -5.20
CA VAL A 15 6.83 6.63 -5.75
C VAL A 15 6.97 7.78 -4.74
N ILE A 16 5.86 8.24 -4.15
CA ILE A 16 5.88 9.32 -3.16
C ILE A 16 6.68 8.92 -1.92
N ILE A 17 6.45 7.71 -1.40
CA ILE A 17 7.17 7.20 -0.21
C ILE A 17 8.67 7.09 -0.50
N ALA A 18 9.05 6.56 -1.67
CA ALA A 18 10.46 6.46 -2.06
C ALA A 18 11.14 7.84 -2.16
N ALA A 19 10.46 8.82 -2.75
CA ALA A 19 10.96 10.19 -2.85
C ALA A 19 11.18 10.80 -1.45
N GLU A 20 10.25 10.59 -0.53
CA GLU A 20 10.35 11.12 0.83
C GLU A 20 11.44 10.40 1.65
N PHE A 21 11.66 9.10 1.46
CA PHE A 21 12.79 8.39 2.06
C PHE A 21 14.14 8.93 1.57
N LEU A 22 14.27 9.22 0.26
CA LEU A 22 15.49 9.80 -0.29
C LEU A 22 15.77 11.19 0.28
N ARG A 23 14.73 12.04 0.36
CA ARG A 23 14.83 13.37 0.96
C ARG A 23 15.29 13.30 2.42
N ASN A 24 14.65 12.47 3.23
CA ASN A 24 15.01 12.31 4.64
C ASN A 24 16.42 11.71 4.83
N SER A 25 16.81 10.77 3.96
CA SER A 25 18.18 10.22 3.97
C SER A 25 19.22 11.31 3.71
N ALA A 26 18.95 12.23 2.78
CA ALA A 26 19.85 13.35 2.51
C ALA A 26 20.01 14.28 3.72
N GLU A 27 18.93 14.55 4.46
CA GLU A 27 19.00 15.35 5.69
C GLU A 27 19.80 14.64 6.81
N LEU A 28 19.60 13.33 6.97
CA LEU A 28 20.38 12.54 7.94
C LEU A 28 21.87 12.48 7.59
N MET A 29 22.21 12.41 6.30
CA MET A 29 23.59 12.50 5.85
C MET A 29 24.21 13.88 6.13
N LYS A 30 23.45 14.99 5.97
CA LYS A 30 23.89 16.33 6.39
C LYS A 30 24.15 16.41 7.90
N ALA A 31 23.38 15.66 8.69
CA ALA A 31 23.60 15.46 10.12
C ALA A 31 24.75 14.50 10.47
N LYS A 32 25.61 14.16 9.49
CA LYS A 32 26.79 13.29 9.63
C LYS A 32 26.48 11.83 9.98
N LEU A 33 25.27 11.33 9.73
CA LEU A 33 25.00 9.89 9.82
C LEU A 33 25.57 9.17 8.59
N HIS A 34 26.29 8.07 8.84
CA HIS A 34 26.80 7.22 7.76
C HIS A 34 25.64 6.53 7.02
N PRO A 35 25.65 6.45 5.66
CA PRO A 35 24.57 5.84 4.89
C PRO A 35 24.19 4.42 5.34
N THR A 36 25.17 3.60 5.71
CA THR A 36 24.94 2.25 6.25
C THR A 36 24.03 2.26 7.49
N ASN A 37 24.19 3.23 8.40
CA ASN A 37 23.37 3.33 9.60
C ASN A 37 21.93 3.73 9.26
N ILE A 38 21.75 4.59 8.27
CA ILE A 38 20.42 5.00 7.77
C ILE A 38 19.69 3.79 7.18
N ILE A 39 20.37 3.03 6.31
CA ILE A 39 19.82 1.81 5.70
C ILE A 39 19.44 0.78 6.78
N GLN A 40 20.30 0.56 7.77
CA GLN A 40 19.99 -0.33 8.89
C GLN A 40 18.78 0.15 9.70
N GLY A 41 18.68 1.47 9.94
CA GLY A 41 17.55 2.10 10.62
C GLY A 41 16.24 1.86 9.89
N TYR A 42 16.18 2.14 8.58
CA TYR A 42 14.98 1.87 7.77
C TYR A 42 14.65 0.37 7.68
N THR A 43 15.65 -0.50 7.60
CA THR A 43 15.43 -1.95 7.61
C THR A 43 14.82 -2.40 8.93
N HIS A 44 15.26 -1.84 10.07
CA HIS A 44 14.66 -2.15 11.37
C HIS A 44 13.23 -1.62 11.47
N ALA A 45 13.00 -0.38 11.03
CA ALA A 45 11.68 0.24 11.01
C ALA A 45 10.69 -0.57 10.15
N LEU A 46 11.12 -1.01 8.96
CA LEU A 46 10.31 -1.86 8.06
C LEU A 46 9.85 -3.14 8.77
N LYS A 47 10.75 -3.85 9.45
CA LYS A 47 10.41 -5.08 10.19
C LYS A 47 9.37 -4.82 11.29
N LYS A 48 9.43 -3.67 11.95
CA LYS A 48 8.44 -3.29 12.97
C LYS A 48 7.10 -2.89 12.35
N ALA A 49 7.13 -2.16 11.24
CA ALA A 49 5.94 -1.75 10.51
C ALA A 49 5.17 -2.96 9.97
N ILE A 50 5.86 -3.94 9.36
CA ILE A 50 5.24 -5.17 8.87
C ILE A 50 4.54 -5.92 10.01
N LYS A 51 5.23 -6.15 11.14
CA LYS A 51 4.64 -6.81 12.31
C LYS A 51 3.43 -6.06 12.86
N PHE A 52 3.46 -4.72 12.83
CA PHE A 52 2.33 -3.92 13.27
C PHE A 52 1.14 -4.11 12.34
N ILE A 53 1.36 -4.08 11.02
CA ILE A 53 0.30 -4.31 10.02
C ILE A 53 -0.31 -5.70 10.22
N GLU A 54 0.52 -6.75 10.30
CA GLU A 54 0.08 -8.14 10.50
C GLU A 54 -0.70 -8.36 11.79
N ASN A 55 -0.37 -7.64 12.87
CA ASN A 55 -1.00 -7.86 14.17
C ASN A 55 -2.29 -7.04 14.38
N TYR A 56 -2.45 -5.92 13.66
CA TYR A 56 -3.47 -4.94 13.99
C TYR A 56 -4.31 -4.45 12.80
N LEU A 57 -3.83 -4.62 11.56
CA LEU A 57 -4.46 -4.02 10.37
C LEU A 57 -4.88 -5.04 9.32
N THR A 58 -4.61 -6.32 9.52
CA THR A 58 -5.04 -7.41 8.62
C THR A 58 -6.30 -8.07 9.14
N ILE A 59 -7.21 -8.43 8.22
CA ILE A 59 -8.40 -9.22 8.49
C ILE A 59 -8.14 -10.65 7.99
N SER A 60 -8.55 -11.66 8.74
CA SER A 60 -8.42 -13.06 8.32
C SER A 60 -9.26 -13.33 7.08
N THR A 61 -8.78 -14.16 6.17
CA THR A 61 -9.55 -14.55 4.97
C THR A 61 -10.86 -15.25 5.31
N GLU A 62 -10.93 -15.91 6.48
CA GLU A 62 -12.14 -16.56 7.00
C GLU A 62 -13.20 -15.55 7.45
N GLU A 63 -12.80 -14.31 7.74
CA GLU A 63 -13.64 -13.20 8.20
C GLU A 63 -14.03 -12.25 7.05
N ILE A 64 -13.59 -12.52 5.81
CA ILE A 64 -13.90 -11.68 4.66
C ILE A 64 -15.33 -11.94 4.19
N GLU A 65 -16.22 -11.00 4.49
CA GLU A 65 -17.57 -10.94 3.97
C GLU A 65 -17.62 -10.29 2.57
N GLU A 66 -18.69 -10.56 1.82
CA GLU A 66 -18.89 -9.98 0.48
C GLU A 66 -18.88 -8.44 0.50
N GLU A 67 -19.46 -7.82 1.54
CA GLU A 67 -19.44 -6.36 1.68
C GLU A 67 -18.01 -5.82 1.85
N THR A 68 -17.12 -6.57 2.50
CA THR A 68 -15.69 -6.21 2.60
C THR A 68 -15.06 -6.20 1.22
N LEU A 69 -15.32 -7.19 0.38
CA LEU A 69 -14.82 -7.25 -1.00
C LEU A 69 -15.38 -6.11 -1.86
N LEU A 70 -16.67 -5.79 -1.73
CA LEU A 70 -17.28 -4.66 -2.41
C LEU A 70 -16.62 -3.33 -2.00
N ASN A 71 -16.34 -3.14 -0.72
CA ASN A 71 -15.67 -1.93 -0.22
C ASN A 71 -14.21 -1.82 -0.70
N VAL A 72 -13.47 -2.94 -0.75
CA VAL A 72 -12.12 -2.98 -1.35
C VAL A 72 -12.18 -2.58 -2.83
N ALA A 73 -13.09 -3.19 -3.61
CA ALA A 73 -13.24 -2.88 -5.03
C ALA A 73 -13.60 -1.39 -5.27
N ARG A 74 -14.56 -0.85 -4.52
CA ARG A 74 -14.94 0.58 -4.59
C ARG A 74 -13.75 1.50 -4.29
N THR A 75 -13.00 1.20 -3.23
CA THR A 75 -11.84 1.99 -2.80
C THR A 75 -10.76 2.04 -3.89
N SER A 76 -10.41 0.89 -4.45
CA SER A 76 -9.41 0.76 -5.54
C SER A 76 -9.79 1.50 -6.83
N MET A 77 -11.07 1.85 -6.99
CA MET A 77 -11.59 2.61 -8.14
C MET A 77 -11.81 4.10 -7.85
N SER A 78 -11.76 4.53 -6.59
CA SER A 78 -12.13 5.88 -6.17
C SER A 78 -11.30 6.99 -6.83
N SER A 79 -10.04 6.72 -7.15
CA SER A 79 -9.10 7.64 -7.83
C SER A 79 -9.10 7.52 -9.35
N LYS A 80 -9.92 6.63 -9.92
CA LYS A 80 -9.96 6.31 -11.37
C LYS A 80 -11.18 6.95 -12.03
N ILE A 81 -11.14 7.03 -13.36
CA ILE A 81 -12.23 7.61 -14.18
C ILE A 81 -13.59 6.91 -13.98
N ILE A 82 -13.56 5.64 -13.56
CA ILE A 82 -14.73 4.79 -13.32
C ILE A 82 -15.35 4.98 -11.93
N SER A 83 -14.86 5.93 -11.12
CA SER A 83 -15.35 6.16 -9.76
C SER A 83 -16.86 6.46 -9.70
N ASN A 84 -17.41 7.12 -10.72
CA ASN A 84 -18.85 7.40 -10.83
C ASN A 84 -19.72 6.15 -11.02
N GLN A 85 -19.13 5.04 -11.47
CA GLN A 85 -19.79 3.75 -11.68
C GLN A 85 -19.22 2.68 -10.75
N ALA A 86 -18.51 3.09 -9.68
CA ALA A 86 -17.82 2.17 -8.78
C ALA A 86 -18.76 1.11 -8.18
N GLU A 87 -20.03 1.46 -7.90
CA GLU A 87 -21.01 0.51 -7.38
C GLU A 87 -21.35 -0.62 -8.37
N LEU A 88 -21.57 -0.26 -9.64
CA LEU A 88 -21.87 -1.22 -10.70
C LEU A 88 -20.67 -2.14 -10.93
N PHE A 89 -19.47 -1.55 -11.10
CA PHE A 89 -18.26 -2.33 -11.36
C PHE A 89 -17.81 -3.16 -10.16
N ALA A 90 -18.01 -2.69 -8.92
CA ALA A 90 -17.67 -3.46 -7.73
C ALA A 90 -18.46 -4.77 -7.68
N ARG A 91 -19.77 -4.73 -7.97
CA ARG A 91 -20.60 -5.95 -8.04
C ARG A 91 -20.11 -6.90 -9.11
N ILE A 92 -19.87 -6.40 -10.33
CA ILE A 92 -19.37 -7.20 -11.45
C ILE A 92 -18.03 -7.88 -11.09
N ILE A 93 -17.10 -7.14 -10.48
CA ILE A 93 -15.79 -7.66 -10.10
C ILE A 93 -15.92 -8.74 -9.02
N VAL A 94 -16.69 -8.48 -7.95
CA VAL A 94 -16.86 -9.42 -6.86
C VAL A 94 -17.56 -10.69 -7.33
N ASP A 95 -18.57 -10.57 -8.20
CA ASP A 95 -19.25 -11.73 -8.78
C ASP A 95 -18.35 -12.52 -9.73
N ALA A 96 -17.46 -11.87 -10.50
CA ALA A 96 -16.52 -12.55 -11.39
C ALA A 96 -15.38 -13.29 -10.68
N MET A 97 -15.16 -13.01 -9.39
CA MET A 97 -14.17 -13.69 -8.55
C MET A 97 -14.71 -14.94 -7.85
N LYS A 98 -16.04 -15.13 -7.85
CA LYS A 98 -16.73 -16.33 -7.35
C LYS A 98 -16.68 -17.45 -8.39
#